data_AF-A0A9D4MFR2-F1
#
_entry.id   AF-A0A9D4MFR2-F1
#
_cell.length_a   1.000
_cell.length_b   1.000
_cell.length_c   1.000
_cell.angle_alpha   90.00
_cell.angle_beta   90.00
_cell.angle_gamma   90.00
#
_symmetry.space_group_name_H-M   'P 1'
#
loop_
_entity.id
_entity.type
_entity.pdbx_description
1 polymer ?
#
loop_
_entity_poly.entity_id
_entity_poly.type
_entity_poly.pdbx_seq_one_letter_code
_entity_poly.pdbx_strand_id
1 'polypeptide(L)'
;MKEEFRESTFSAQEEVKLFKKEKDVAWHFKCNRVQLEFNEDTADSIQQIDWSIEHGKPDYCLELVADALTKIKKRNELIRISDTSKGGWDTSKLYDSSPGKRQRGRGKDEPG
;
A
#
# COMPACT_ATOMS: atom_id res chain seq x y z
N MET A 1 -4.24 -43.86 -5.20
CA MET A 1 -4.45 -43.16 -3.91
C MET A 1 -3.16 -42.76 -3.18
N LYS A 2 -1.99 -43.40 -3.38
CA LYS A 2 -0.70 -42.93 -2.80
C LYS A 2 0.05 -41.90 -3.66
N GLU A 3 -0.32 -41.78 -4.94
CA GLU A 3 0.39 -40.97 -5.94
C GLU A 3 -0.11 -39.52 -5.94
N GLU A 4 -1.43 -39.31 -5.90
CA GLU A 4 -2.06 -37.98 -5.79
C GLU A 4 -1.64 -37.20 -4.52
N PHE A 5 -1.38 -37.90 -3.42
CA PHE A 5 -0.92 -37.29 -2.17
C PHE A 5 0.54 -36.82 -2.24
N ARG A 6 1.33 -37.39 -3.16
CA ARG A 6 2.72 -36.97 -3.43
C ARG A 6 2.77 -35.73 -4.31
N GLU A 7 1.88 -35.61 -5.27
CA GLU A 7 1.80 -34.45 -6.15
C GLU A 7 1.29 -33.20 -5.39
N SER A 8 0.31 -33.37 -4.51
CA SER A 8 -0.19 -32.25 -3.68
C SER A 8 0.85 -31.75 -2.68
N THR A 9 1.66 -32.64 -2.11
CA THR A 9 2.75 -32.27 -1.19
C THR A 9 3.96 -31.67 -1.90
N PHE A 10 4.20 -32.04 -3.16
CA PHE A 10 5.23 -31.43 -4.01
C PHE A 10 4.86 -29.98 -4.40
N SER A 11 3.61 -29.76 -4.85
CA SER A 11 3.07 -28.43 -5.20
C SER A 11 3.14 -27.46 -4.02
N ALA A 12 2.68 -27.90 -2.83
CA ALA A 12 2.72 -27.06 -1.63
C ALA A 12 4.15 -26.71 -1.19
N GLN A 13 5.13 -27.59 -1.44
CA GLN A 13 6.54 -27.32 -1.13
C GLN A 13 7.19 -26.32 -2.09
N GLU A 14 6.80 -26.32 -3.37
CA GLU A 14 7.25 -25.34 -4.36
C GLU A 14 6.65 -23.96 -4.10
N GLU A 15 5.36 -23.89 -3.76
CA GLU A 15 4.71 -22.66 -3.32
C GLU A 15 5.38 -22.08 -2.06
N VAL A 16 5.65 -22.91 -1.04
CA VAL A 16 6.36 -22.45 0.17
C VAL A 16 7.80 -21.99 -0.13
N LYS A 17 8.47 -22.56 -1.13
CA LYS A 17 9.80 -22.09 -1.58
C LYS A 17 9.71 -20.77 -2.33
N LEU A 18 8.66 -20.54 -3.12
CA LEU A 18 8.36 -19.26 -3.76
C LEU A 18 8.06 -18.17 -2.72
N PHE A 19 7.18 -18.44 -1.77
CA PHE A 19 6.89 -17.52 -0.65
C PHE A 19 8.12 -17.22 0.22
N LYS A 20 9.04 -18.17 0.36
CA LYS A 20 10.33 -17.93 1.04
C LYS A 20 11.31 -17.11 0.20
N LYS A 21 11.31 -17.26 -1.13
CA LYS A 21 12.14 -16.45 -2.05
C LYS A 21 11.68 -14.99 -2.12
N GLU A 22 10.38 -14.73 -2.08
CA GLU A 22 9.86 -13.35 -2.03
C GLU A 22 10.28 -12.61 -0.75
N LYS A 23 10.50 -13.33 0.35
CA LYS A 23 11.01 -12.74 1.60
C LYS A 23 12.49 -12.33 1.55
N ASP A 24 13.26 -12.83 0.58
CA ASP A 24 14.72 -12.62 0.46
C ASP A 24 15.11 -11.75 -0.75
N VAL A 25 14.21 -10.89 -1.24
CA VAL A 25 14.63 -9.83 -2.17
C VAL A 25 15.56 -8.87 -1.42
N ALA A 26 16.86 -8.94 -1.72
CA ALA A 26 17.84 -7.99 -1.24
C ALA A 26 17.58 -6.63 -1.92
N TRP A 27 16.83 -5.77 -1.23
CA TRP A 27 16.47 -4.45 -1.73
C TRP A 27 17.70 -3.54 -1.81
N HIS A 28 18.18 -3.26 -3.01
CA HIS A 28 19.26 -2.29 -3.25
C HIS A 28 18.88 -0.88 -2.79
N PHE A 29 17.60 -0.52 -2.92
CA PHE A 29 17.08 0.77 -2.49
C PHE A 29 15.88 0.57 -1.57
N LYS A 30 15.99 1.03 -0.32
CA LYS A 30 14.91 0.95 0.67
C LYS A 30 13.61 1.61 0.18
N CYS A 31 13.71 2.66 -0.65
CA CYS A 31 12.55 3.33 -1.23
C CYS A 31 11.74 2.45 -2.19
N ASN A 32 12.40 1.54 -2.92
CA ASN A 32 11.73 0.66 -3.88
C ASN A 32 10.83 -0.35 -3.17
N ARG A 33 11.29 -0.89 -2.03
CA ARG A 33 10.46 -1.77 -1.20
C ARG A 33 9.18 -1.06 -0.74
N VAL A 34 9.34 0.13 -0.15
CA VAL A 34 8.21 0.91 0.35
C VAL A 34 7.27 1.33 -0.79
N GLN A 35 7.81 1.57 -1.99
CA GLN A 35 7.00 1.86 -3.16
C GLN A 35 6.24 0.62 -3.67
N LEU A 36 6.86 -0.56 -3.65
CA LEU A 36 6.20 -1.81 -4.00
C LEU A 36 5.03 -2.08 -3.04
N GLU A 37 5.28 -2.07 -1.73
CA GLU A 37 4.25 -2.30 -0.70
C GLU A 37 3.06 -1.33 -0.88
N PHE A 38 3.33 -0.04 -1.14
CA PHE A 38 2.27 0.93 -1.44
C PHE A 38 1.49 0.61 -2.73
N ASN A 39 2.18 0.15 -3.78
CA ASN A 39 1.55 -0.19 -5.05
C ASN A 39 0.67 -1.43 -4.92
N GLU A 40 1.11 -2.45 -4.17
CA GLU A 40 0.33 -3.66 -3.87
C GLU A 40 -0.96 -3.29 -3.10
N ASP A 41 -0.85 -2.53 -2.01
CA ASP A 41 -2.00 -2.04 -1.25
C ASP A 41 -2.99 -1.23 -2.12
N THR A 42 -2.46 -0.44 -3.06
CA THR A 42 -3.28 0.37 -3.97
C THR A 42 -3.97 -0.50 -5.02
N ALA A 43 -3.26 -1.50 -5.55
CA ALA A 43 -3.83 -2.45 -6.51
C ALA A 43 -4.99 -3.25 -5.88
N ASP A 44 -4.82 -3.71 -4.64
CA ASP A 44 -5.87 -4.39 -3.88
C ASP A 44 -7.09 -3.47 -3.66
N SER A 45 -6.86 -2.20 -3.34
CA SER A 45 -7.94 -1.22 -3.19
C SER A 45 -8.71 -1.02 -4.49
N ILE A 46 -8.01 -0.98 -5.63
CA ILE A 46 -8.63 -0.86 -6.97
C ILE A 46 -9.44 -2.12 -7.31
N GLN A 47 -8.91 -3.32 -7.01
CA GLN A 47 -9.65 -4.58 -7.23
C GLN A 47 -10.93 -4.63 -6.39
N GLN A 48 -10.89 -4.15 -5.14
CA GLN A 48 -12.09 -4.09 -4.31
C GLN A 48 -13.11 -3.07 -4.84
N ILE A 49 -12.65 -1.94 -5.39
CA ILE A 49 -13.52 -0.95 -6.05
C ILE A 49 -14.21 -1.59 -7.25
N ASP A 50 -13.45 -2.24 -8.12
CA ASP A 50 -13.97 -2.92 -9.31
C ASP A 50 -15.02 -3.97 -8.94
N TRP A 51 -14.68 -4.84 -7.98
CA TRP A 51 -15.62 -5.82 -7.44
C TRP A 51 -16.89 -5.18 -6.88
N SER A 52 -16.77 -4.07 -6.14
CA SER A 52 -17.93 -3.38 -5.56
C SER A 52 -18.86 -2.79 -6.63
N ILE A 53 -18.31 -2.34 -7.76
CA ILE A 53 -19.08 -1.85 -8.90
C ILE A 53 -19.85 -3.00 -9.55
N GLU A 54 -19.16 -4.11 -9.85
CA GLU A 54 -19.77 -5.30 -10.46
C GLU A 54 -20.91 -5.89 -9.62
N HIS A 55 -20.80 -5.80 -8.29
CA HIS A 55 -21.76 -6.36 -7.35
C HIS A 55 -22.82 -5.36 -6.87
N GLY A 56 -22.88 -4.17 -7.48
CA GLY A 56 -23.90 -3.16 -7.16
C GLY A 56 -23.83 -2.66 -5.72
N LYS A 57 -22.63 -2.46 -5.19
CA LYS A 57 -22.37 -1.97 -3.81
C LYS A 57 -21.82 -0.53 -3.83
N PRO A 58 -22.64 0.48 -4.17
CA PRO A 58 -22.17 1.85 -4.36
C PRO A 58 -21.63 2.50 -3.08
N ASP A 59 -22.25 2.28 -1.92
CA ASP A 59 -21.78 2.87 -0.66
C ASP A 59 -20.39 2.35 -0.28
N TYR A 60 -20.18 1.04 -0.42
CA TYR A 60 -18.87 0.42 -0.21
C TYR A 60 -17.84 0.92 -1.22
N CYS A 61 -18.22 1.08 -2.49
CA CYS A 61 -17.36 1.68 -3.52
C CYS A 61 -16.90 3.09 -3.12
N LEU A 62 -17.83 3.94 -2.66
CA LEU A 62 -17.52 5.30 -2.22
C LEU A 62 -16.55 5.32 -1.03
N GLU A 63 -16.73 4.42 -0.06
CA GLU A 63 -15.81 4.26 1.07
C GLU A 63 -14.40 3.86 0.60
N LEU A 64 -14.30 2.87 -0.29
CA LEU A 64 -13.02 2.42 -0.85
C LEU A 64 -12.31 3.51 -1.65
N VAL A 65 -13.05 4.26 -2.47
CA VAL A 65 -12.49 5.40 -3.22
C VAL A 65 -11.99 6.50 -2.28
N ALA A 66 -12.73 6.80 -1.21
CA ALA A 66 -12.31 7.80 -0.21
C ALA A 66 -11.05 7.37 0.55
N ASP A 67 -10.95 6.08 0.91
CA ASP A 67 -9.77 5.50 1.54
C ASP A 67 -8.55 5.51 0.60
N ALA A 68 -8.71 5.06 -0.64
CA ALA A 68 -7.66 5.08 -1.66
C ALA A 68 -7.12 6.51 -1.91
N LEU A 69 -8.01 7.50 -2.03
CA LEU A 69 -7.62 8.90 -2.15
C LEU A 69 -6.83 9.40 -0.94
N THR A 70 -7.21 8.97 0.28
CA THR A 70 -6.51 9.34 1.51
C THR A 70 -5.11 8.72 1.55
N LYS A 71 -4.98 7.43 1.20
CA LYS A 71 -3.69 6.73 1.08
C LYS A 71 -2.76 7.41 0.07
N ILE A 72 -3.26 7.75 -1.12
CA ILE A 72 -2.49 8.43 -2.17
C ILE A 72 -2.03 9.82 -1.69
N LYS A 73 -2.91 10.62 -1.09
CA LYS A 73 -2.55 11.94 -0.57
C LYS A 73 -1.45 11.85 0.49
N LYS A 74 -1.61 10.93 1.44
CA LYS A 74 -0.62 10.66 2.49
C LYS A 74 0.72 10.24 1.87
N ARG A 75 0.69 9.34 0.88
CA ARG A 75 1.90 8.89 0.18
C ARG A 75 2.62 10.04 -0.51
N ASN A 76 1.89 10.90 -1.21
CA ASN A 76 2.46 12.08 -1.87
C ASN A 76 3.10 13.05 -0.87
N GLU A 77 2.52 13.23 0.31
CA GLU A 77 3.13 14.01 1.39
C GLU A 77 4.44 13.37 1.88
N LEU A 78 4.46 12.04 2.09
CA LEU A 78 5.67 11.32 2.49
C LEU A 78 6.78 11.39 1.44
N ILE A 79 6.44 11.34 0.15
CA ILE A 79 7.38 11.54 -0.95
C ILE A 79 7.98 12.94 -0.90
N ARG A 80 7.15 13.98 -0.73
CA ARG A 80 7.62 15.38 -0.61
C ARG A 80 8.55 15.56 0.59
N ILE A 81 8.21 14.99 1.75
CA ILE A 81 9.07 15.03 2.94
C ILE A 81 10.39 14.31 2.69
N SER A 82 10.35 13.16 2.02
CA SER A 82 11.56 12.41 1.69
C SER A 82 12.46 13.23 0.76
N ASP A 83 11.89 13.88 -0.25
CA ASP A 83 12.65 14.63 -1.26
C ASP A 83 13.26 15.92 -0.68
N THR A 84 12.55 16.58 0.23
CA THR A 84 12.97 17.86 0.82
C THR A 84 13.84 17.71 2.06
N SER A 85 13.88 16.54 2.69
CA SER A 85 14.63 16.31 3.92
C SER A 85 16.01 15.70 3.65
N LYS A 86 17.01 16.14 4.44
CA LYS A 86 18.37 15.54 4.39
C LYS A 86 18.38 14.05 4.75
N GLY A 87 17.38 13.58 5.50
CA GLY A 87 17.26 12.19 5.93
C GLY A 87 16.40 11.31 5.02
N GLY A 88 15.89 11.83 3.90
CA GLY A 88 15.15 11.02 2.94
C GLY A 88 13.94 10.30 3.55
N TRP A 89 13.76 9.05 3.13
CA TRP A 89 12.67 8.18 3.58
C TRP A 89 12.67 7.89 5.08
N ASP A 90 13.82 7.98 5.75
CA ASP A 90 13.89 7.80 7.21
C ASP A 90 13.21 8.96 7.94
N THR A 91 13.23 10.17 7.38
CA THR A 91 12.47 11.31 7.89
C THR A 91 10.97 11.14 7.65
N SER A 92 10.58 10.62 6.49
CA SER A 92 9.18 10.30 6.20
C SER A 92 8.60 9.24 7.14
N LYS A 93 9.39 8.22 7.52
CA LYS A 93 8.97 7.20 8.50
C LYS A 93 8.71 7.79 9.89
N LEU A 94 9.56 8.69 10.35
CA LEU A 94 9.35 9.40 11.63
C LEU A 94 8.07 10.25 11.58
N TYR A 95 7.81 10.90 10.44
CA TYR A 95 6.59 11.67 10.24
C TYR A 95 5.34 10.77 10.24
N ASP A 96 5.40 9.62 9.56
CA ASP A 96 4.31 8.65 9.51
C ASP A 96 4.01 8.03 10.89
N SER A 97 5.05 7.87 11.71
CA SER A 97 4.98 7.32 13.08
C SER A 97 4.58 8.37 14.12
N SER A 98 4.42 9.65 13.75
CA SER A 98 4.09 10.74 14.68
C SER A 98 2.57 10.98 14.73
N PRO A 99 1.88 10.59 15.81
CA PRO A 99 0.45 10.84 15.96
C PRO A 99 0.25 12.33 16.28
N GLY A 100 -0.05 13.17 15.28
CA GLY A 100 -0.39 14.56 15.60
C GLY A 100 -0.47 15.61 14.50
N LYS A 101 0.00 15.35 13.27
CA LYS A 101 -0.08 16.37 12.20
C LYS A 101 -1.23 16.13 11.22
N ARG A 102 -2.41 15.78 11.75
CA ARG A 102 -3.68 15.93 11.03
C ARG A 102 -4.33 17.26 11.43
N GLN A 103 -3.84 18.37 10.90
CA GLN A 103 -4.58 19.64 10.73
C GLN A 103 -3.59 20.77 10.43
N ARG A 104 -3.59 21.25 9.18
CA ARG A 104 -3.58 22.68 8.83
C ARG A 104 -3.54 22.80 7.31
N GLY A 105 -4.60 23.34 6.71
CA GLY A 105 -4.57 23.82 5.33
C GLY A 105 -5.84 23.69 4.48
N ARG A 106 -7.05 23.84 5.04
CA ARG A 106 -8.08 24.61 4.31
C ARG A 106 -8.02 26.02 4.87
N GLY A 107 -7.12 26.82 4.32
CA GLY A 107 -7.16 28.27 4.47
C GLY A 107 -8.47 28.75 3.87
N LYS A 108 -9.23 29.47 4.69
CA LYS A 108 -10.42 30.21 4.29
C LYS A 108 -9.97 31.31 3.32
N ASP A 109 -10.38 31.21 2.06
CA ASP A 109 -10.48 32.38 1.19
C ASP A 109 -11.96 32.63 0.95
N GLU A 110 -12.52 33.46 1.84
CA GLU A 110 -13.60 34.45 1.67
C GLU A 110 -13.96 34.94 3.09
N PRO A 111 -14.09 36.27 3.32
CA PRO A 111 -14.97 37.13 2.52
C PRO A 111 -14.38 38.51 2.14
N GLY A 112 -14.96 39.10 1.09
CA GLY A 112 -14.79 40.49 0.67
C GLY A 112 -15.71 40.80 -0.50
#